data_AF-A0A7G2MD35-F1
#
_entry.id   AF-A0A7G2MD35-F1
#
_cell.length_a   1.000
_cell.length_b   1.000
_cell.length_c   1.000
_cell.angle_alpha   90.00
_cell.angle_beta   90.00
_cell.angle_gamma   90.00
#
_symmetry.space_group_name_H-M   'P 1'
#
loop_
_entity.id
_entity.type
_entity.pdbx_description
1 polymer ?
#
loop_
_entity_poly.entity_id
_entity_poly.type
_entity_poly.pdbx_seq_one_letter_code
_entity_poly.pdbx_strand_id
1 'polypeptide(L)'
;MQTLSDHILDIAQNSIRAQASRVEIKLQENITKDSLVITIRDNGCGMDETTVAKVTDPFFTSRTVRKVGLGIPLFKQNAEATGGTLKIKSKPGGGTTIEASFGLLHWDRPPMGDIAGSIVILVSANPEINFIYRHTTEKGEYTFDTNEVKEILEGVPLNDPEIVIALRQMIRENIKEITQTS
;
A
#
# COMPACT_ATOMS: atom_id res chain seq x y z
N MET A 1 5.04 5.63 16.50
CA MET A 1 4.18 6.36 15.55
C MET A 1 4.00 5.47 14.35
N GLN A 2 2.76 5.22 13.91
CA GLN A 2 2.51 4.38 12.73
C GLN A 2 2.92 5.15 11.47
N THR A 3 3.55 4.47 10.51
CA THR A 3 4.06 5.05 9.26
C THR A 3 3.10 4.78 8.10
N LEU A 4 3.26 5.48 6.97
CA LEU A 4 2.49 5.20 5.76
C LEU A 4 2.77 3.79 5.23
N SER A 5 4.00 3.29 5.35
CA SER A 5 4.34 1.90 4.99
C SER A 5 3.61 0.87 5.85
N ASP A 6 3.35 1.17 7.13
CA ASP A 6 2.56 0.30 8.00
C ASP A 6 1.08 0.27 7.58
N HIS A 7 0.50 1.42 7.22
CA HIS A 7 -0.86 1.50 6.68
C HIS A 7 -0.99 0.74 5.36
N ILE A 8 -0.02 0.89 4.46
CA ILE A 8 0.00 0.17 3.18
C ILE A 8 0.02 -1.34 3.43
N LEU A 9 0.87 -1.80 4.35
CA LEU A 9 0.95 -3.21 4.71
C LEU A 9 -0.38 -3.73 5.28
N ASP A 10 -0.98 -3.01 6.23
CA ASP A 10 -2.26 -3.38 6.85
C ASP A 10 -3.40 -3.45 5.82
N ILE A 11 -3.47 -2.48 4.92
CA ILE A 11 -4.53 -2.42 3.90
C ILE A 11 -4.33 -3.51 2.84
N ALA A 12 -3.10 -3.72 2.36
CA ALA A 12 -2.80 -4.80 1.42
C ALA A 12 -3.07 -6.18 2.04
N GLN A 13 -2.84 -6.36 3.34
CA GLN A 13 -3.24 -7.57 4.07
C GLN A 13 -4.76 -7.79 4.08
N ASN A 14 -5.56 -6.73 4.07
CA ASN A 14 -7.01 -6.87 3.93
C ASN A 14 -7.38 -7.37 2.52
N SER A 15 -6.69 -6.92 1.48
CA SER A 15 -6.86 -7.43 0.11
C SER A 15 -6.53 -8.92 0.00
N ILE A 16 -5.46 -9.39 0.66
CA ILE A 16 -5.12 -10.81 0.75
C ILE A 16 -6.25 -11.62 1.40
N ARG A 17 -6.80 -11.12 2.52
CA ARG A 17 -7.94 -11.76 3.21
C ARG A 17 -9.21 -11.76 2.36
N ALA A 18 -9.36 -10.77 1.49
CA ALA A 18 -10.43 -10.70 0.50
C ALA A 18 -10.19 -11.64 -0.70
N GLN A 19 -9.20 -12.54 -0.62
CA GLN A 19 -8.85 -13.52 -1.65
C GLN A 19 -8.48 -12.88 -2.99
N ALA A 20 -7.86 -11.70 -2.94
CA ALA A 20 -7.31 -11.05 -4.14
C ALA A 20 -6.15 -11.87 -4.71
N SER A 21 -6.13 -12.07 -6.02
CA SER A 21 -4.99 -12.64 -6.75
C SER A 21 -4.06 -11.55 -7.31
N ARG A 22 -4.51 -10.30 -7.30
CA ARG A 22 -3.75 -9.13 -7.74
C ARG A 22 -4.00 -7.96 -6.80
N VAL A 23 -2.91 -7.33 -6.34
CA VAL A 23 -2.93 -6.11 -5.53
C VAL A 23 -2.00 -5.08 -6.16
N GLU A 24 -2.53 -3.91 -6.47
CA GLU A 24 -1.81 -2.76 -7.01
C GLU A 24 -1.71 -1.67 -5.95
N ILE A 25 -0.49 -1.20 -5.67
CA ILE A 25 -0.16 -0.15 -4.72
C ILE A 25 0.49 0.99 -5.51
N LYS A 26 -0.18 2.13 -5.59
CA LYS A 26 0.32 3.34 -6.25
C LYS A 26 0.60 4.41 -5.22
N LEU A 27 1.73 5.07 -5.36
CA LEU A 27 2.15 6.21 -4.55
C LEU A 27 2.55 7.34 -5.50
N GLN A 28 1.87 8.48 -5.40
CA GLN A 28 2.08 9.63 -6.29
C GLN A 28 2.41 10.84 -5.45
N GLU A 29 3.62 11.36 -5.62
CA GLU A 29 4.12 12.56 -4.95
C GLU A 29 4.16 13.72 -5.93
N ASN A 30 3.65 14.87 -5.48
CA ASN A 30 3.71 16.12 -6.21
C ASN A 30 4.08 17.24 -5.23
N ILE A 31 5.33 17.70 -5.32
CA ILE A 31 5.88 18.74 -4.42
C ILE A 31 5.25 20.08 -4.75
N THR A 32 5.09 20.40 -6.04
CA THR A 32 4.54 21.70 -6.48
C THR A 32 3.09 21.93 -6.03
N LYS A 33 2.29 20.87 -5.90
CA LYS A 33 0.90 20.91 -5.43
C LYS A 33 0.74 20.50 -3.96
N ASP A 34 1.85 20.28 -3.25
CA ASP A 34 1.85 19.77 -1.88
C ASP A 34 0.93 18.54 -1.69
N SER A 35 1.06 17.54 -2.57
CA SER A 35 0.12 16.42 -2.63
C SER A 35 0.83 15.07 -2.65
N LEU A 36 0.36 14.18 -1.78
CA LEU A 36 0.66 12.76 -1.79
C LEU A 36 -0.65 11.99 -1.98
N VAL A 37 -0.70 11.11 -2.97
CA VAL A 37 -1.84 10.20 -3.17
C VAL A 37 -1.36 8.76 -3.08
N ILE A 38 -2.00 7.98 -2.23
CA ILE A 38 -1.77 6.55 -2.08
C ILE A 38 -3.04 5.82 -2.53
N THR A 39 -2.92 4.95 -3.52
CA THR A 39 -4.02 4.13 -4.01
C THR A 39 -3.67 2.66 -3.83
N ILE A 40 -4.55 1.90 -3.18
CA ILE A 40 -4.44 0.44 -3.07
C ILE A 40 -5.68 -0.14 -3.74
N ARG A 41 -5.45 -0.95 -4.77
CA ARG A 41 -6.49 -1.59 -5.57
C ARG A 41 -6.28 -3.09 -5.56
N ASP A 42 -7.34 -3.84 -5.34
CA ASP A 42 -7.34 -5.28 -5.44
C ASP A 42 -8.50 -5.80 -6.30
N ASN A 43 -8.42 -7.08 -6.65
CA ASN A 43 -9.46 -7.83 -7.34
C ASN A 43 -10.11 -8.89 -6.44
N GLY A 44 -10.16 -8.67 -5.12
CA GLY A 44 -10.75 -9.60 -4.17
C GLY A 44 -12.29 -9.65 -4.25
N CYS A 45 -12.90 -10.27 -3.25
CA CYS A 45 -14.35 -10.45 -3.16
C CYS A 45 -15.15 -9.13 -3.06
N GLY A 46 -14.48 -8.01 -2.74
CA GLY A 46 -15.10 -6.70 -2.59
C GLY A 46 -16.07 -6.62 -1.40
N MET A 47 -16.73 -5.47 -1.29
CA MET A 47 -17.64 -5.12 -0.20
C MET A 47 -18.93 -4.51 -0.74
N ASP A 48 -20.05 -4.77 -0.08
CA ASP A 48 -21.29 -4.04 -0.30
C ASP A 48 -21.25 -2.65 0.36
N GLU A 49 -22.20 -1.79 0.05
CA GLU A 49 -22.23 -0.42 0.58
C GLU A 49 -22.32 -0.39 2.12
N THR A 50 -23.02 -1.35 2.72
CA THR A 50 -23.16 -1.44 4.18
C THR A 50 -21.83 -1.79 4.85
N THR A 51 -21.05 -2.68 4.25
CA THR A 51 -19.71 -3.03 4.73
C THR A 51 -18.73 -1.88 4.49
N VAL A 52 -18.79 -1.20 3.33
CA VAL A 52 -17.95 -0.02 3.05
C VAL A 52 -18.16 1.06 4.11
N ALA A 53 -19.41 1.38 4.46
CA ALA A 53 -19.69 2.35 5.51
C ALA A 53 -19.09 1.92 6.86
N LYS A 54 -19.22 0.64 7.21
CA LYS A 54 -18.69 0.08 8.46
C LYS A 54 -17.16 0.08 8.53
N VAL A 55 -16.44 -0.29 7.47
CA VAL A 55 -14.96 -0.33 7.50
C VAL A 55 -14.33 1.07 7.59
N THR A 56 -15.10 2.12 7.31
CA THR A 56 -14.68 3.51 7.53
C THR A 56 -15.01 4.06 8.92
N ASP A 57 -15.78 3.32 9.73
CA ASP A 57 -16.15 3.73 11.08
C ASP A 57 -14.99 3.39 12.06
N PRO A 58 -14.44 4.38 12.79
CA PRO A 58 -13.36 4.15 13.75
C PRO A 58 -13.71 3.21 14.92
N PHE A 59 -15.00 2.95 15.17
CA PHE A 59 -15.46 2.04 16.23
C PHE A 59 -15.81 0.63 15.72
N PHE A 60 -15.80 0.39 14.40
CA PHE A 60 -16.11 -0.92 13.83
C PHE A 60 -14.83 -1.76 13.69
N THR A 61 -14.72 -2.84 14.46
CA THR A 61 -13.63 -3.82 14.33
C THR A 61 -14.13 -5.26 14.40
N SER A 62 -13.59 -6.12 13.55
CA SER A 62 -13.81 -7.57 13.59
C SER A 62 -12.75 -8.33 14.41
N ARG A 63 -11.85 -7.62 15.12
CA ARG A 63 -10.73 -8.22 15.88
C ARG A 63 -10.95 -8.12 17.40
N THR A 64 -11.03 -9.26 18.08
CA THR A 64 -11.09 -9.37 19.56
C THR A 64 -9.72 -9.46 20.25
N VAL A 65 -8.61 -9.68 19.51
CA VAL A 65 -7.33 -10.09 20.13
C VAL A 65 -6.14 -9.14 19.84
N ARG A 66 -6.24 -8.25 18.85
CA ARG A 66 -5.32 -7.10 18.70
C ARG A 66 -6.15 -5.81 18.75
N LYS A 67 -6.03 -5.05 19.84
CA LYS A 67 -6.25 -3.60 19.83
C LYS A 67 -5.27 -3.06 18.78
N VAL A 68 -5.60 -2.71 17.54
CA VAL A 68 -6.84 -2.17 17.01
C VAL A 68 -6.91 -2.55 15.51
N GLY A 69 -8.07 -2.92 14.99
CA GLY A 69 -8.31 -3.05 13.54
C GLY A 69 -8.43 -1.69 12.85
N LEU A 70 -7.48 -0.78 13.10
CA LEU A 70 -7.55 0.63 12.74
C LEU A 70 -7.06 0.96 11.33
N GLY A 71 -6.59 -0.03 10.56
CA GLY A 71 -5.87 0.21 9.31
C GLY A 71 -6.51 1.27 8.42
N ILE A 72 -7.80 1.12 8.09
CA ILE A 72 -8.54 2.09 7.25
C ILE A 72 -9.00 3.33 8.04
N PRO A 73 -9.64 3.23 9.22
CA PRO A 73 -10.07 4.43 9.94
C PRO A 73 -8.94 5.36 10.38
N LEU A 74 -7.80 4.83 10.81
CA LEU A 74 -6.64 5.64 11.17
C LEU A 74 -5.94 6.21 9.93
N PHE A 75 -5.91 5.48 8.82
CA PHE A 75 -5.43 6.02 7.55
C PHE A 75 -6.30 7.19 7.06
N LYS A 76 -7.63 7.08 7.22
CA LYS A 76 -8.58 8.18 6.98
C LYS A 76 -8.31 9.36 7.90
N GLN A 77 -8.19 9.13 9.21
CA GLN A 77 -7.92 10.18 10.19
C GLN A 77 -6.63 10.93 9.86
N ASN A 78 -5.56 10.20 9.54
CA ASN A 78 -4.28 10.80 9.16
C ASN A 78 -4.38 11.61 7.85
N ALA A 79 -5.15 11.13 6.87
CA ALA A 79 -5.40 11.86 5.63
C ALA A 79 -6.13 13.18 5.92
N GLU A 80 -7.25 13.12 6.65
CA GLU A 80 -8.09 14.28 7.00
C GLU A 80 -7.33 15.29 7.88
N ALA A 81 -6.48 14.83 8.79
CA ALA A 81 -5.63 15.70 9.63
C ALA A 81 -4.62 16.54 8.82
N THR A 82 -4.31 16.13 7.58
CA THR A 82 -3.42 16.86 6.68
C THR A 82 -4.17 17.64 5.59
N GLY A 83 -5.49 17.83 5.75
CA GLY A 83 -6.35 18.47 4.75
C GLY A 83 -6.66 17.59 3.53
N GLY A 84 -6.29 16.31 3.58
CA GLY A 84 -6.56 15.32 2.56
C GLY A 84 -7.89 14.58 2.76
N THR A 85 -8.08 13.48 2.03
CA THR A 85 -9.32 12.70 2.04
C THR A 85 -9.05 11.21 1.88
N LEU A 86 -9.97 10.36 2.30
CA LEU A 86 -9.97 8.93 1.98
C LEU A 86 -11.27 8.54 1.25
N LYS A 87 -11.14 7.83 0.14
CA LYS A 87 -12.25 7.32 -0.68
C LYS A 87 -12.11 5.81 -0.83
N ILE A 88 -13.24 5.11 -0.70
CA ILE A 88 -13.32 3.67 -0.94
C ILE A 88 -14.36 3.42 -2.02
N LYS A 89 -13.97 2.68 -3.05
CA LYS A 89 -14.87 2.16 -4.09
C LYS A 89 -14.78 0.65 -4.07
N SER A 90 -15.88 -0.03 -3.80
CA SER A 90 -15.95 -1.48 -3.83
C SER A 90 -17.34 -1.95 -4.20
N LYS A 91 -17.41 -3.11 -4.83
CA LYS A 91 -18.65 -3.83 -5.12
C LYS A 91 -18.41 -5.32 -4.91
N PRO A 92 -19.41 -6.10 -4.46
CA PRO A 92 -19.28 -7.55 -4.38
C PRO A 92 -18.84 -8.17 -5.71
N GLY A 93 -17.79 -8.98 -5.68
CA GLY A 93 -17.15 -9.61 -6.84
C GLY A 93 -16.31 -8.68 -7.73
N GLY A 94 -16.23 -7.38 -7.41
CA GLY A 94 -15.54 -6.37 -8.23
C GLY A 94 -14.23 -5.86 -7.64
N GLY A 95 -13.78 -6.41 -6.51
CA GLY A 95 -12.61 -5.93 -5.76
C GLY A 95 -12.85 -4.62 -5.00
N THR A 96 -11.76 -4.07 -4.47
CA THR A 96 -11.77 -2.84 -3.68
C THR A 96 -10.70 -1.88 -4.19
N THR A 97 -11.01 -0.59 -4.20
CA THR A 97 -10.05 0.51 -4.41
C THR A 97 -10.16 1.48 -3.25
N ILE A 98 -9.05 1.66 -2.54
CA ILE A 98 -8.88 2.65 -1.47
C ILE A 98 -7.91 3.71 -1.99
N GLU A 99 -8.31 4.96 -1.94
CA GLU A 99 -7.49 6.11 -2.35
C GLU A 99 -7.46 7.11 -1.19
N ALA A 100 -6.27 7.45 -0.73
CA ALA A 100 -6.06 8.47 0.30
C ALA A 100 -5.14 9.57 -0.22
N SER A 101 -5.52 10.82 0.00
CA SER A 101 -4.69 11.98 -0.28
C SER A 101 -4.19 12.62 1.02
N PHE A 102 -2.99 13.19 0.98
CA PHE A 102 -2.34 13.88 2.10
C PHE A 102 -1.63 15.14 1.60
N GLY A 103 -1.46 16.14 2.48
CA GLY A 103 -0.50 17.22 2.26
C GLY A 103 0.94 16.68 2.37
N LEU A 104 1.72 16.72 1.30
CA LEU A 104 3.05 16.09 1.24
C LEU A 104 4.05 16.69 2.24
N LEU A 105 3.96 18.00 2.47
CA LEU A 105 4.82 18.80 3.34
C LEU A 105 4.14 19.13 4.69
N HIS A 106 2.94 18.59 4.94
CA HIS A 106 2.20 18.83 6.18
C HIS A 106 2.90 18.19 7.39
N TRP A 107 3.01 18.93 8.49
CA TRP A 107 3.72 18.52 9.71
C TRP A 107 3.09 17.29 10.41
N ASP A 108 1.77 17.19 10.39
CA ASP A 108 1.03 16.03 10.92
C ASP A 108 1.02 14.81 9.99
N ARG A 109 1.60 14.90 8.79
CA ARG A 109 1.62 13.76 7.87
C ARG A 109 2.47 12.64 8.48
N PRO A 110 1.96 11.40 8.57
CA PRO A 110 2.78 10.27 8.98
C PRO A 110 4.01 10.14 8.05
N PRO A 111 5.17 9.74 8.60
CA PRO A 111 6.36 9.52 7.79
C PRO A 111 6.13 8.38 6.81
N MET A 112 6.86 8.39 5.69
CA MET A 112 6.76 7.32 4.69
C MET A 112 7.03 5.94 5.27
N GLY A 113 8.01 5.82 6.18
CA GLY A 113 8.42 4.55 6.73
C GLY A 113 9.24 3.71 5.74
N ASP A 114 9.25 2.40 5.94
CA ASP A 114 10.00 1.45 5.11
C ASP A 114 9.09 0.81 4.06
N ILE A 115 8.82 1.55 2.98
CA ILE A 115 7.99 1.08 1.87
C ILE A 115 8.57 -0.20 1.26
N ALA A 116 9.89 -0.24 1.02
CA ALA A 116 10.56 -1.41 0.46
C ALA A 116 10.37 -2.65 1.34
N GLY A 117 10.54 -2.50 2.66
CA GLY A 117 10.28 -3.57 3.62
C GLY A 117 8.84 -4.06 3.58
N SER A 118 7.85 -3.17 3.57
CA SER A 118 6.43 -3.54 3.48
C SER A 118 6.10 -4.31 2.21
N ILE A 119 6.60 -3.87 1.05
CA ILE A 119 6.38 -4.57 -0.24
C ILE A 119 7.03 -5.96 -0.21
N VAL A 120 8.27 -6.07 0.25
CA VAL A 120 8.97 -7.36 0.33
C VAL A 120 8.27 -8.33 1.28
N ILE A 121 7.75 -7.86 2.42
CA ILE A 121 6.95 -8.70 3.34
C ILE A 121 5.70 -9.25 2.63
N LEU A 122 4.99 -8.41 1.88
CA LEU A 122 3.78 -8.84 1.14
C LEU A 122 4.12 -9.92 0.10
N VAL A 123 5.16 -9.68 -0.71
CA VAL A 123 5.59 -10.55 -1.79
C VAL A 123 6.12 -11.90 -1.27
N SER A 124 7.02 -11.85 -0.28
CA SER A 124 7.64 -13.05 0.28
C SER A 124 6.66 -13.93 1.05
N ALA A 125 5.67 -13.33 1.73
CA ALA A 125 4.67 -14.07 2.48
C ALA A 125 3.54 -14.66 1.62
N ASN A 126 3.32 -14.16 0.40
CA ASN A 126 2.20 -14.56 -0.47
C ASN A 126 2.67 -14.69 -1.93
N PRO A 127 3.56 -15.66 -2.24
CA PRO A 127 4.21 -15.77 -3.55
C PRO A 127 3.23 -16.03 -4.69
N GLU A 128 2.04 -16.56 -4.42
CA GLU A 128 0.96 -16.78 -5.40
C GLU A 128 0.23 -15.50 -5.84
N ILE A 129 0.31 -14.41 -5.07
CA ILE A 129 -0.37 -13.14 -5.39
C ILE A 129 0.54 -12.28 -6.27
N ASN A 130 -0.04 -11.63 -7.28
CA ASN A 130 0.69 -10.60 -8.02
C ASN A 130 0.58 -9.24 -7.29
N PHE A 131 1.70 -8.78 -6.75
CA PHE A 131 1.83 -7.40 -6.27
C PHE A 131 2.48 -6.51 -7.32
N ILE A 132 1.83 -5.37 -7.57
CA ILE A 132 2.33 -4.31 -8.43
C ILE A 132 2.49 -3.06 -7.56
N TYR A 133 3.71 -2.57 -7.42
CA TYR A 133 3.99 -1.31 -6.76
C TYR A 133 4.43 -0.28 -7.79
N ARG A 134 3.89 0.94 -7.70
CA ARG A 134 4.25 2.06 -8.57
C ARG A 134 4.43 3.30 -7.74
N HIS A 135 5.56 3.96 -7.91
CA HIS A 135 5.90 5.21 -7.24
C HIS A 135 6.23 6.27 -8.27
N THR A 136 5.41 7.31 -8.34
CA THR A 136 5.60 8.44 -9.25
C THR A 136 5.97 9.67 -8.44
N THR A 137 7.01 10.37 -8.86
CA THR A 137 7.41 11.69 -8.35
C THR A 137 7.55 12.66 -9.52
N GLU A 138 7.90 13.92 -9.24
CA GLU A 138 8.22 14.89 -10.30
C GLU A 138 9.50 14.56 -11.08
N LYS A 139 10.36 13.67 -10.56
CA LYS A 139 11.64 13.30 -11.18
C LYS A 139 11.55 12.06 -12.06
N GLY A 140 10.58 11.19 -11.79
CA GLY A 140 10.45 9.94 -12.51
C GLY A 140 9.41 9.01 -11.91
N GLU A 141 9.38 7.80 -12.45
CA GLU A 141 8.47 6.74 -12.02
C GLU A 141 9.26 5.45 -11.84
N TYR A 142 9.00 4.76 -10.74
CA TYR A 142 9.46 3.41 -10.49
C TYR A 142 8.27 2.46 -10.46
N THR A 143 8.39 1.31 -11.13
CA THR A 143 7.41 0.23 -11.08
C THR A 143 8.10 -1.06 -10.69
N PHE A 144 7.47 -1.80 -9.79
CA PHE A 144 7.83 -3.15 -9.39
C PHE A 144 6.63 -4.06 -9.67
N ASP A 145 6.81 -5.10 -10.49
CA ASP A 145 5.80 -6.12 -10.73
C ASP A 145 6.36 -7.49 -10.33
N THR A 146 5.62 -8.19 -9.48
CA THR A 146 6.04 -9.50 -8.97
C THR A 146 6.13 -10.54 -10.09
N ASN A 147 5.30 -10.43 -11.15
CA ASN A 147 5.38 -11.34 -12.28
C ASN A 147 6.66 -11.13 -13.10
N GLU A 148 7.08 -9.89 -13.34
CA GLU A 148 8.35 -9.59 -14.02
C GLU A 148 9.54 -10.17 -13.24
N VAL A 149 9.51 -10.05 -11.92
CA VAL A 149 10.55 -10.64 -11.05
C VAL A 149 10.54 -12.18 -11.15
N LYS A 150 9.37 -12.83 -11.11
CA LYS A 150 9.26 -14.29 -11.23
C LYS A 150 9.83 -14.80 -12.55
N GLU A 151 9.65 -14.06 -13.64
CA GLU A 151 10.22 -14.39 -14.95
C GLU A 151 11.75 -14.34 -14.92
N ILE A 152 12.33 -13.34 -14.26
CA ILE A 152 13.79 -13.18 -14.11
C ILE A 152 14.41 -14.26 -13.21
N LEU A 153 13.69 -14.70 -12.17
CA LEU A 153 14.20 -15.65 -11.19
C LEU A 153 14.24 -17.11 -11.67
N GLU A 154 13.70 -17.42 -12.86
CA GLU A 154 13.74 -18.75 -13.49
C GLU A 154 13.41 -19.93 -12.55
N GLY A 155 12.46 -19.72 -11.61
CA GLY A 155 12.01 -20.73 -10.65
C GLY A 155 12.60 -20.65 -9.24
N VAL A 156 13.50 -19.70 -8.97
CA VAL A 156 13.92 -19.40 -7.58
C VAL A 156 12.75 -18.79 -6.80
N PRO A 157 12.39 -19.31 -5.61
CA PRO A 157 11.29 -18.79 -4.82
C PRO A 157 11.52 -17.34 -4.34
N LEU A 158 10.46 -16.53 -4.36
CA LEU A 158 10.48 -15.15 -3.86
C LEU A 158 10.66 -15.03 -2.34
N ASN A 159 10.46 -16.12 -1.61
CA ASN A 159 10.67 -16.19 -0.16
C ASN A 159 12.08 -16.69 0.21
N ASP A 160 12.94 -16.95 -0.77
CA ASP A 160 14.34 -17.27 -0.52
C ASP A 160 15.04 -16.08 0.17
N PRO A 161 15.83 -16.29 1.25
CA PRO A 161 16.46 -15.20 1.99
C PRO A 161 17.35 -14.29 1.14
N GLU A 162 18.09 -14.83 0.17
CA GLU A 162 18.96 -14.03 -0.70
C GLU A 162 18.13 -13.14 -1.62
N ILE A 163 17.06 -13.69 -2.18
CA ILE A 163 16.11 -12.95 -3.02
C ILE A 163 15.40 -11.85 -2.21
N VAL A 164 14.94 -12.16 -0.99
CA VAL A 164 14.29 -11.18 -0.10
C VAL A 164 15.21 -9.98 0.18
N ILE A 165 16.50 -10.24 0.45
CA ILE A 165 17.49 -9.19 0.67
C ILE A 165 17.71 -8.37 -0.62
N ALA A 166 17.91 -9.05 -1.75
CA ALA A 166 18.14 -8.41 -3.04
C ALA A 166 16.96 -7.51 -3.46
N LEU A 167 15.72 -8.01 -3.33
CA LEU A 167 14.50 -7.26 -3.64
C LEU A 167 14.37 -6.02 -2.77
N ARG A 168 14.63 -6.13 -1.47
CA ARG A 168 14.56 -5.00 -0.56
C ARG A 168 15.57 -3.91 -0.93
N GLN A 169 16.79 -4.31 -1.28
CA GLN A 169 17.83 -3.38 -1.71
C GLN A 169 17.44 -2.70 -3.03
N MET A 170 17.05 -3.49 -4.03
CA MET A 170 16.61 -3.00 -5.35
C MET A 170 15.48 -1.98 -5.23
N ILE A 171 14.38 -2.31 -4.52
CA ILE A 171 13.24 -1.40 -4.37
C ILE A 171 13.68 -0.11 -3.65
N ARG A 172 14.51 -0.23 -2.60
CA ARG A 172 14.98 0.92 -1.83
C ARG A 172 15.86 1.85 -2.66
N GLU A 173 16.73 1.31 -3.49
CA GLU A 173 17.62 2.09 -4.36
C GLU A 173 16.82 2.82 -5.44
N ASN A 174 15.92 2.13 -6.13
CA ASN A 174 15.07 2.75 -7.16
C ASN A 174 14.15 3.84 -6.58
N ILE A 175 13.56 3.63 -5.38
CA ILE A 175 12.77 4.69 -4.71
C ILE A 175 13.65 5.91 -4.38
N LYS A 176 14.92 5.70 -3.97
CA LYS A 176 15.83 6.81 -3.69
C LYS A 176 16.14 7.62 -4.94
N GLU A 177 16.34 6.97 -6.08
CA GLU A 177 16.64 7.65 -7.35
C GLU A 177 15.54 8.62 -7.77
N ILE A 178 14.28 8.25 -7.55
CA ILE A 178 13.13 9.12 -7.89
C ILE A 178 12.79 10.13 -6.78
N THR A 179 13.37 10.04 -5.58
CA THR A 179 13.04 10.93 -4.44
C THR A 179 14.16 11.91 -4.06
N GLN A 180 15.44 11.54 -4.17
CA GLN A 180 16.56 12.38 -3.71
C GLN A 180 16.75 13.65 -4.55
N THR A 181 16.88 14.79 -3.87
CA THR A 181 17.30 16.07 -4.47
C THR A 181 18.82 16.07 -4.58
N SER A 182 19.33 16.20 -5.80
CA SER A 182 20.76 16.43 -6.06
C SER A 182 21.28 17.65 -5.31
#